data_AF-A0A661LM49-F1
#
_entry.id   AF-A0A661LM49-F1
#
_cell.length_a   1.000
_cell.length_b   1.000
_cell.length_c   1.000
_cell.angle_alpha   90.00
_cell.angle_beta   90.00
_cell.angle_gamma   90.00
#
_symmetry.space_group_name_H-M   'P 1'
#
loop_
_entity.id
_entity.type
_entity.pdbx_description
1 polymer ?
#
loop_
_entity_poly.entity_id
_entity_poly.type
_entity_poly.pdbx_seq_one_letter_code
_entity_poly.pdbx_strand_id
1 'polypeptide(L)'
;YDYFQESIDKLGKIRAEIICLEHFGALTPPEGIEFCERVKKEAKDFRKEMIDTYKRKADIDLTIEELVKACETRLSKVGLLPEDLLKGILKRMVMFVNQIE
;
A
#
# COMPACT_ATOMS: atom_id res chain seq x y z
N TYR A 1 -9.57 -1.88 -1.65
CA TYR A 1 -8.36 -1.83 -2.52
C TYR A 1 -8.70 -1.49 -3.98
N ASP A 2 -9.84 -1.94 -4.52
CA ASP A 2 -10.22 -1.67 -5.91
C ASP A 2 -10.53 -0.19 -6.16
N TYR A 3 -11.41 0.42 -5.35
CA TYR A 3 -11.71 1.85 -5.46
C TYR A 3 -10.50 2.76 -5.24
N PHE A 4 -9.50 2.31 -4.46
CA PHE A 4 -8.25 3.05 -4.32
C PHE A 4 -7.51 3.13 -5.65
N GLN A 5 -7.29 1.99 -6.32
CA GLN A 5 -6.64 1.97 -7.64
C GLN A 5 -7.42 2.78 -8.69
N GLU A 6 -8.75 2.67 -8.71
CA GLU A 6 -9.61 3.46 -9.59
C GLU A 6 -9.48 4.97 -9.33
N SER A 7 -9.40 5.36 -8.05
CA SER A 7 -9.26 6.77 -7.65
C SER A 7 -7.91 7.34 -8.10
N ILE A 8 -6.83 6.56 -7.98
CA ILE A 8 -5.51 6.98 -8.48
C ILE A 8 -5.49 7.08 -10.01
N ASP A 9 -6.19 6.19 -10.72
CA ASP A 9 -6.36 6.30 -12.18
C ASP A 9 -7.09 7.58 -12.59
N LYS A 10 -8.13 7.97 -11.84
CA LYS A 10 -8.83 9.25 -12.05
C LYS A 10 -7.91 10.43 -11.73
N LEU A 11 -7.20 10.40 -10.61
CA LEU A 11 -6.28 11.46 -10.19
C LEU A 11 -5.18 11.70 -11.22
N GLY A 12 -4.61 10.64 -11.81
CA GLY A 12 -3.57 10.75 -12.83
C GLY A 12 -3.98 11.53 -14.08
N LYS A 13 -5.29 11.64 -14.37
CA LYS A 13 -5.79 12.43 -15.51
C LYS A 13 -5.71 13.93 -15.26
N ILE A 14 -5.63 14.38 -14.02
CA ILE A 14 -5.50 15.79 -13.64
C ILE A 14 -4.09 16.32 -13.99
N ARG A 15 -3.09 15.42 -14.08
CA ARG A 15 -1.68 15.76 -14.38
C ARG A 15 -1.12 16.83 -13.43
N ALA A 16 -1.46 16.71 -12.15
CA ALA A 16 -0.95 17.60 -11.12
C ALA A 16 0.58 17.44 -10.99
N GLU A 17 1.29 18.56 -11.00
CA GLU A 17 2.75 18.60 -10.83
C GLU A 17 3.17 18.65 -9.37
N ILE A 18 2.28 19.13 -8.49
CA ILE A 18 2.46 19.20 -7.04
C ILE A 18 1.38 18.37 -6.37
N ILE A 19 1.79 17.47 -5.48
CA ILE A 19 0.88 16.62 -4.69
C ILE A 19 1.04 16.97 -3.22
N CYS A 20 0.01 17.57 -2.64
CA CYS A 20 -0.04 17.81 -1.20
C CYS A 20 -0.56 16.57 -0.49
N LEU A 21 0.30 15.89 0.25
CA LEU A 21 -0.05 14.71 1.04
C LEU A 21 -0.43 15.14 2.46
N GLU A 22 -1.34 14.40 3.07
CA GLU A 22 -1.70 14.60 4.48
C GLU A 22 -0.49 14.40 5.40
N HIS A 23 0.39 13.47 5.05
CA HIS A 23 1.62 13.15 5.77
C HIS A 23 2.83 13.49 4.90
N PHE A 24 3.93 13.94 5.53
CA PHE A 24 5.21 14.25 4.88
C PHE A 24 5.23 15.44 3.91
N GLY A 25 4.19 16.29 3.92
CA GLY A 25 4.17 17.54 3.18
C GLY A 25 3.78 17.38 1.70
N ALA A 26 4.49 18.08 0.82
CA ALA A 26 4.17 18.10 -0.60
C ALA A 26 5.29 17.50 -1.45
N LEU A 27 4.92 16.74 -2.48
CA LEU A 27 5.82 16.36 -3.56
C LEU A 27 5.76 17.44 -4.63
N THR A 28 6.92 17.97 -5.00
CA THR A 28 7.11 18.90 -6.12
C THR A 28 7.67 18.14 -7.33
N PRO A 29 7.80 18.76 -8.51
CA PRO A 29 8.51 18.14 -9.63
C PRO A 29 9.97 17.79 -9.28
N PRO A 30 10.49 16.66 -9.80
CA PRO A 30 9.82 15.70 -10.69
C PRO A 30 8.90 14.69 -9.98
N GLU A 31 8.99 14.54 -8.66
CA GLU A 31 8.31 13.46 -7.91
C GLU A 31 6.79 13.56 -7.96
N GLY A 32 6.24 14.78 -7.95
CA GLY A 32 4.80 15.01 -8.03
C GLY A 32 4.20 14.60 -9.38
N ILE A 33 4.94 14.81 -10.47
CA ILE A 33 4.54 14.43 -11.84
C ILE A 33 4.41 12.92 -11.96
N GLU A 34 5.37 12.19 -11.39
CA GLU A 34 5.43 10.72 -11.48
C GLU A 34 4.58 10.01 -10.43
N PHE A 35 4.03 10.75 -9.46
CA PHE A 35 3.39 10.20 -8.27
C PHE A 35 2.30 9.19 -8.60
N CYS A 36 1.35 9.55 -9.47
CA CYS A 36 0.21 8.69 -9.76
C CYS A 36 0.64 7.37 -10.41
N GLU A 37 1.58 7.40 -11.35
CA GLU A 37 2.07 6.19 -12.01
C GLU A 37 2.87 5.30 -11.05
N ARG A 38 3.68 5.91 -10.18
CA ARG A 38 4.38 5.19 -9.12
C ARG A 38 3.40 4.52 -8.16
N VAL A 39 2.40 5.24 -7.67
CA VAL A 39 1.38 4.69 -6.75
C VAL A 39 0.60 3.55 -7.39
N LYS A 40 0.21 3.66 -8.68
CA LYS A 40 -0.46 2.56 -9.39
C LYS A 40 0.40 1.31 -9.44
N LYS A 41 1.69 1.47 -9.76
CA LYS A 41 2.63 0.35 -9.81
C LYS A 41 2.77 -0.29 -8.44
N GLU A 42 3.05 0.51 -7.41
CA GLU A 42 3.23 0.00 -6.03
C GLU A 42 1.96 -0.70 -5.52
N ALA A 43 0.76 -0.18 -5.82
CA ALA A 43 -0.49 -0.85 -5.46
C ALA A 43 -0.68 -2.20 -6.17
N LYS A 44 -0.32 -2.30 -7.45
CA LYS A 44 -0.39 -3.57 -8.18
C LYS A 44 0.60 -4.59 -7.63
N ASP A 45 1.83 -4.15 -7.38
CA ASP A 45 2.91 -4.99 -6.86
C ASP A 45 2.57 -5.47 -5.44
N PHE A 46 2.07 -4.59 -4.58
CA PHE A 46 1.71 -4.95 -3.21
C PHE A 46 0.49 -5.87 -3.14
N ARG A 47 -0.51 -5.69 -4.02
CA ARG A 47 -1.59 -6.68 -4.16
C ARG A 47 -1.04 -8.06 -4.49
N LYS A 48 -0.15 -8.14 -5.48
CA LYS A 48 0.46 -9.41 -5.88
C LYS A 48 1.23 -10.03 -4.72
N GLU A 49 2.01 -9.23 -3.99
CA GLU A 49 2.76 -9.68 -2.81
C GLU A 49 1.84 -10.28 -1.74
N MET A 50 0.72 -9.62 -1.41
CA MET A 50 -0.26 -10.13 -0.45
C MET A 50 -0.85 -11.48 -0.88
N ILE A 51 -1.23 -11.61 -2.16
CA ILE A 51 -1.81 -12.84 -2.71
C ILE A 51 -0.77 -13.96 -2.73
N ASP A 52 0.43 -13.69 -3.24
CA ASP A 52 1.47 -14.69 -3.38
C ASP A 52 1.96 -15.16 -2.01
N THR A 53 2.02 -14.27 -1.02
CA THR A 53 2.42 -14.62 0.35
C THR A 53 1.37 -15.49 1.02
N TYR A 54 0.08 -15.12 0.90
CA TYR A 54 -0.99 -15.96 1.42
C TYR A 54 -1.02 -17.34 0.75
N LYS A 55 -0.86 -17.43 -0.57
CA LYS A 55 -0.77 -18.71 -1.30
C LYS A 55 0.37 -19.60 -0.82
N ARG A 56 1.53 -19.03 -0.44
CA ARG A 56 2.67 -19.80 0.08
C ARG A 56 2.45 -20.30 1.51
N LYS A 57 1.76 -19.53 2.35
CA LYS A 57 1.60 -19.83 3.79
C LYS A 57 0.33 -20.59 4.12
N ALA A 58 -0.75 -20.32 3.37
CA ALA A 58 -2.12 -20.76 3.68
C ALA A 58 -2.59 -20.41 5.10
N ASP A 59 -1.98 -19.39 5.72
CA ASP A 59 -2.25 -18.94 7.09
C ASP A 59 -2.20 -17.42 7.13
N ILE A 60 -3.26 -16.81 7.68
CA ILE A 60 -3.42 -15.35 7.69
C ILE A 60 -2.37 -14.71 8.61
N ASP A 61 -2.20 -15.23 9.82
CA ASP A 61 -1.34 -14.60 10.82
C ASP A 61 0.13 -14.70 10.40
N LEU A 62 0.57 -15.85 9.86
CA LEU A 62 1.90 -15.99 9.26
C LEU A 62 2.12 -15.09 8.03
N THR A 63 1.06 -14.85 7.25
CA THR A 63 1.12 -13.91 6.12
C THR A 63 1.33 -12.48 6.62
N ILE A 64 0.63 -12.07 7.68
CA ILE A 64 0.76 -10.74 8.26
C ILE A 64 2.15 -10.53 8.85
N GLU A 65 2.69 -11.51 9.57
CA GLU A 65 4.05 -11.43 10.13
C GLU A 65 5.13 -11.26 9.05
N GLU A 66 4.97 -11.88 7.87
CA GLU A 66 5.89 -11.70 6.75
C GLU A 66 5.75 -10.30 6.10
N LEU A 67 4.51 -9.84 5.89
CA LEU A 67 4.23 -8.53 5.31
C LEU A 67 4.66 -7.38 6.22
N VAL A 68 4.48 -7.51 7.55
CA VAL A 68 4.95 -6.50 8.51
C VAL A 68 6.45 -6.34 8.40
N LYS A 69 7.22 -7.43 8.38
CA LYS A 69 8.69 -7.36 8.23
C LYS A 69 9.09 -6.68 6.92
N ALA A 70 8.37 -6.96 5.82
CA ALA A 70 8.60 -6.27 4.55
C ALA A 70 8.30 -4.76 4.67
N CYS A 71 7.20 -4.38 5.31
CA CYS A 71 6.82 -2.99 5.58
C CYS A 71 7.75 -2.29 6.57
N GLU A 72 8.34 -3.00 7.54
CA GLU A 72 9.27 -2.42 8.52
C GLU A 72 10.54 -1.88 7.86
N THR A 73 10.96 -2.50 6.76
CA THR A 73 12.08 -2.00 5.98
C THR A 73 11.78 -0.67 5.28
N ARG A 74 10.51 -0.27 5.15
CA ARG A 74 10.06 0.88 4.33
C ARG A 74 9.21 1.94 5.05
N LEU A 75 8.25 1.57 5.90
CA LEU A 75 7.19 2.43 6.46
C LEU A 75 7.27 2.63 7.98
N SER A 76 7.72 1.62 8.75
CA SER A 76 7.72 1.71 10.23
C SER A 76 8.82 2.60 10.80
N LYS A 77 9.90 2.85 10.02
CA LYS A 77 11.07 3.64 10.47
C LYS A 77 10.74 5.06 10.92
N VAL A 78 9.61 5.61 10.49
CA VAL A 78 9.17 6.98 10.83
C VAL A 78 8.17 7.03 11.99
N GLY A 79 7.78 5.88 12.56
CA GLY A 79 6.91 5.83 13.74
C GLY A 79 5.46 6.29 13.49
N LEU A 80 5.00 6.31 12.24
CA LEU A 80 3.65 6.78 11.88
C LEU A 80 2.52 5.94 12.48
N LEU A 81 2.74 4.62 12.62
CA LEU A 81 1.71 3.66 13.01
C LEU A 81 2.28 2.70 14.05
N PRO A 82 1.55 2.48 15.18
CA PRO A 82 1.79 1.34 16.06
C PRO A 82 1.76 0.02 15.29
N GLU A 83 2.61 -0.94 15.69
CA GLU A 83 2.75 -2.22 14.99
C GLU A 83 1.45 -3.03 14.96
N ASP A 84 0.70 -3.04 16.07
CA ASP A 84 -0.61 -3.69 16.20
C ASP A 84 -1.65 -3.10 15.24
N LEU A 85 -1.65 -1.77 15.08
CA LEU A 85 -2.49 -1.10 14.10
C LEU A 85 -2.10 -1.46 12.67
N LEU A 86 -0.79 -1.49 12.36
CA LEU A 86 -0.29 -1.93 11.05
C LEU A 86 -0.71 -3.37 10.74
N LYS A 87 -0.56 -4.29 11.70
CA LYS A 87 -1.02 -5.69 11.60
C LYS A 87 -2.52 -5.76 11.32
N GLY A 88 -3.32 -4.97 12.03
CA GLY A 88 -4.77 -4.90 11.84
C GLY A 88 -5.17 -4.42 10.43
N ILE A 89 -4.48 -3.40 9.91
CA ILE A 89 -4.68 -2.89 8.54
C ILE A 89 -4.33 -3.98 7.52
N LEU A 90 -3.14 -4.58 7.64
CA LEU A 90 -2.66 -5.61 6.72
C LEU A 90 -3.58 -6.84 6.73
N LYS A 91 -4.07 -7.28 7.90
CA LYS A 91 -5.05 -8.38 8.01
C LYS A 91 -6.28 -8.15 7.16
N ARG A 92 -6.90 -6.97 7.30
CA ARG A 92 -8.09 -6.60 6.51
C ARG A 92 -7.80 -6.56 5.01
N MET A 93 -6.62 -6.06 4.63
CA MET A 93 -6.22 -5.99 3.22
C MET A 93 -6.00 -7.38 2.63
N VAL A 94 -5.29 -8.27 3.33
CA VAL A 94 -5.03 -9.65 2.91
C VAL A 94 -6.33 -10.43 2.75
N MET A 95 -7.23 -10.35 3.74
CA MET A 95 -8.55 -10.98 3.65
C MET A 95 -9.33 -10.46 2.44
N PHE A 96 -9.37 -9.14 2.24
CA PHE A 96 -10.06 -8.53 1.11
C PHE A 96 -9.53 -9.01 -0.25
N VAL A 97 -8.21 -8.97 -0.47
CA VAL A 97 -7.64 -9.31 -1.79
C VAL A 97 -7.64 -10.82 -2.09
N ASN A 98 -7.73 -11.65 -1.06
CA ASN A 98 -7.84 -13.11 -1.18
C ASN A 98 -9.28 -13.63 -1.05
N GLN A 99 -10.28 -12.73 -0.94
CA GLN A 99 -11.71 -13.10 -0.84
C GLN A 99 -12.00 -14.04 0.34
N ILE A 100 -11.37 -13.77 1.48
CA ILE A 100 -11.57 -14.51 2.73
C ILE A 100 -12.64 -13.76 3.54
N GLU A 101 -13.68 -14.48 3.97
CA GLU A 101 -14.77 -13.97 4.83
C GLU A 101 -14.32 -13.77 6.29
#